data_AF-A0AA39CIN2-F1
#
_entry.id   AF-A0AA39CIN2-F1
#
_cell.length_a   1.000
_cell.length_b   1.000
_cell.length_c   1.000
_cell.angle_alpha   90.00
_cell.angle_beta   90.00
_cell.angle_gamma   90.00
#
_symmetry.space_group_name_H-M   'P 1'
#
loop_
_entity.id
_entity.type
_entity.pdbx_description
1 polymer ?
#
loop_
_entity_poly.entity_id
_entity_poly.type
_entity_poly.pdbx_seq_one_letter_code
_entity_poly.pdbx_strand_id
1 'polypeptide(L)'
;MSSVTQGRRKRPTSPKPTKGDQSVSELSAPLGLRNSPMPLLRWEELPQWQRDNEHILTSYRAPSNSWRGSVASIFALHNETVNIYSHLFGALLFCLLPLYTLREVYPRQADADLWDVMVFAVFFYGVAICFFLSASFHVLASHSPEVAGFELKLDYLGVVLLMWGATIPTVYYGFYGEPTLQLFYCSLVIAQSMTLTLGDLY
;
A
#
# COMPACT_ATOMS: atom_id res chain seq x y z
N MET A 1 -32.68 60.59 -42.88
CA MET A 1 -32.98 60.71 -41.43
C MET A 1 -32.64 59.38 -40.78
N SER A 2 -31.74 59.39 -39.79
CA SER A 2 -31.68 58.53 -38.60
C SER A 2 -30.24 58.35 -38.15
N SER A 3 -29.89 59.16 -37.15
CA SER A 3 -28.71 59.05 -36.30
C SER A 3 -28.84 57.81 -35.41
N VAL A 4 -27.80 56.99 -35.32
CA VAL A 4 -27.66 55.99 -34.26
C VAL A 4 -26.27 56.15 -33.64
N THR A 5 -26.28 56.60 -32.39
CA THR A 5 -25.12 56.85 -31.53
C THR A 5 -24.50 55.54 -31.04
N GLN A 6 -23.18 55.47 -31.13
CA GLN A 6 -22.36 54.32 -30.73
C GLN A 6 -22.17 54.31 -29.20
N GLY A 7 -22.86 53.40 -28.51
CA GLY A 7 -22.71 53.17 -27.06
C GLY A 7 -21.43 52.39 -26.72
N ARG A 8 -20.52 53.00 -25.96
CA ARG A 8 -19.27 52.40 -25.47
C ARG A 8 -19.57 51.27 -24.45
N ARG A 9 -19.35 50.01 -24.85
CA ARG A 9 -19.49 48.80 -24.00
C ARG A 9 -18.39 48.81 -22.92
N LYS A 10 -18.76 48.90 -21.63
CA LYS A 10 -17.82 48.74 -20.50
C LYS A 10 -17.45 47.27 -20.33
N ARG A 11 -16.16 46.99 -20.09
CA ARG A 11 -15.61 45.65 -19.80
C ARG A 11 -16.11 45.17 -18.43
N PRO A 12 -16.46 43.90 -18.23
CA PRO A 12 -16.76 43.38 -16.89
C PRO A 12 -15.47 43.32 -16.09
N THR A 13 -15.45 43.97 -14.92
CA THR A 13 -14.42 43.80 -13.90
C THR A 13 -14.60 42.43 -13.25
N SER A 14 -13.54 41.62 -13.23
CA SER A 14 -13.49 40.37 -12.48
C SER A 14 -13.79 40.62 -10.98
N PRO A 15 -14.55 39.74 -10.31
CA PRO A 15 -14.78 39.89 -8.88
C PRO A 15 -13.47 39.62 -8.12
N LYS A 16 -13.16 40.47 -7.14
CA LYS A 16 -12.12 40.20 -6.14
C LYS A 16 -12.50 38.95 -5.33
N PRO A 17 -11.54 38.11 -4.93
CA PRO A 17 -11.82 36.95 -4.11
C PRO A 17 -12.38 37.42 -2.76
N THR A 18 -13.58 36.96 -2.45
CA THR A 18 -14.27 37.17 -1.17
C THR A 18 -13.51 36.43 -0.08
N LYS A 19 -13.38 37.05 1.10
CA LYS A 19 -12.79 36.44 2.33
C LYS A 19 -13.68 35.32 2.91
N GLY A 20 -14.02 34.31 2.12
CA GLY A 20 -14.88 33.18 2.50
C GLY A 20 -14.22 31.80 2.41
N ASP A 21 -13.13 31.66 1.67
CA ASP A 21 -12.57 30.34 1.31
C ASP A 21 -11.49 29.80 2.28
N GLN A 22 -11.33 30.39 3.46
CA GLN A 22 -10.41 29.87 4.50
C GLN A 22 -11.11 29.05 5.60
N SER A 23 -12.37 28.67 5.42
CA SER A 23 -13.16 28.01 6.47
C SER A 23 -13.19 26.48 6.40
N VAL A 24 -12.48 25.85 5.46
CA VAL A 24 -12.49 24.37 5.30
C VAL A 24 -11.21 23.69 5.84
N SER A 25 -10.19 24.44 6.28
CA SER A 25 -8.92 23.85 6.73
C SER A 25 -8.78 23.64 8.25
N GLU A 26 -9.86 23.77 9.03
CA GLU A 26 -9.84 23.44 10.45
C GLU A 26 -11.17 22.76 10.83
N LEU A 27 -11.35 21.51 10.40
CA LEU A 27 -12.30 20.65 11.11
C LEU A 27 -11.66 20.29 12.45
N SER A 28 -11.84 21.18 13.43
CA SER A 28 -11.35 21.02 14.79
C SER A 28 -11.89 19.71 15.34
N ALA A 29 -10.98 18.80 15.72
CA ALA A 29 -11.31 17.55 16.39
C ALA A 29 -12.29 17.83 17.57
N PRO A 30 -13.30 16.97 17.80
CA PRO A 30 -14.27 17.19 18.86
C PRO A 30 -13.56 17.36 20.22
N LEU A 31 -13.98 18.41 20.94
CA LEU A 31 -13.38 18.96 22.17
C LEU A 31 -13.13 17.96 23.32
N GLY A 32 -13.61 16.71 23.22
CA GLY A 32 -13.49 15.67 24.25
C GLY A 32 -12.24 14.77 24.15
N LEU A 33 -11.48 14.82 23.06
CA LEU A 33 -10.35 13.89 22.81
C LEU A 33 -8.96 14.45 23.15
N ARG A 34 -8.89 15.67 23.69
CA ARG A 34 -7.66 16.47 23.84
C ARG A 34 -6.61 15.90 24.81
N ASN A 35 -6.97 14.89 25.60
CA ASN A 35 -6.14 14.38 26.70
C ASN A 35 -5.50 13.00 26.46
N SER A 36 -5.78 12.34 25.33
CA SER A 36 -5.08 11.10 24.97
C SER A 36 -3.95 11.39 23.99
N PRO A 37 -2.74 10.83 24.19
CA PRO A 37 -1.62 11.01 23.25
C PRO A 37 -1.92 10.46 21.85
N MET A 38 -2.91 9.57 21.73
CA MET A 38 -3.46 9.07 20.46
C MET A 38 -4.99 8.96 20.57
N PRO A 39 -5.76 9.97 20.12
CA PRO A 39 -7.21 9.90 20.17
C PRO A 39 -7.75 8.92 19.12
N LEU A 40 -8.70 8.07 19.55
CA LEU A 40 -9.41 7.16 18.67
C LEU A 40 -10.76 7.76 18.27
N LEU A 41 -11.08 7.65 16.98
CA LEU A 41 -12.24 8.25 16.32
C LEU A 41 -13.31 7.21 15.99
N ARG A 42 -14.54 7.69 15.85
CA ARG A 42 -15.65 7.00 15.21
C ARG A 42 -15.61 7.19 13.69
N TRP A 43 -16.27 6.30 12.96
CA TRP A 43 -16.37 6.37 11.50
C TRP A 43 -16.82 7.74 10.98
N GLU A 44 -17.84 8.32 11.61
CA GLU A 44 -18.43 9.61 11.21
C GLU A 44 -17.45 10.79 11.42
N GLU A 45 -16.48 10.64 12.32
CA GLU A 45 -15.48 11.65 12.64
C GLU A 45 -14.26 11.58 11.72
N LEU A 46 -14.13 10.52 10.92
CA LEU A 46 -13.02 10.35 9.98
C LEU A 46 -13.07 11.38 8.85
N PRO A 47 -11.91 11.89 8.42
CA PRO A 47 -11.81 12.60 7.16
C PRO A 47 -12.09 11.65 5.98
N GLN A 48 -12.58 12.20 4.87
CA GLN A 48 -13.04 11.42 3.71
C GLN A 48 -11.98 10.42 3.18
N TRP A 49 -10.70 10.76 3.24
CA TRP A 49 -9.61 9.91 2.72
C TRP A 49 -9.28 8.70 3.60
N GLN A 50 -9.73 8.68 4.87
CA GLN A 50 -9.57 7.53 5.78
C GLN A 50 -10.82 6.64 5.85
N ARG A 51 -11.90 7.03 5.17
CA ARG A 51 -13.16 6.28 5.19
C ARG A 51 -13.09 5.10 4.24
N ASP A 52 -12.50 4.00 4.71
CA ASP A 52 -12.31 2.75 3.98
C ASP A 52 -13.48 1.76 4.10
N ASN A 53 -14.01 1.57 5.31
CA ASN A 53 -15.03 0.57 5.61
C ASN A 53 -16.07 1.07 6.63
N GLU A 54 -17.28 1.38 6.14
CA GLU A 54 -18.37 1.93 6.96
C GLU A 54 -18.92 0.99 8.04
N HIS A 55 -18.58 -0.30 7.98
CA HIS A 55 -19.02 -1.27 8.97
C HIS A 55 -18.14 -1.30 10.23
N ILE A 56 -16.94 -0.72 10.18
CA ILE A 56 -16.12 -0.49 11.37
C ILE A 56 -16.57 0.85 11.95
N LEU A 57 -17.16 0.84 13.15
CA LEU A 57 -17.84 2.03 13.67
C LEU A 57 -16.94 2.91 14.56
N THR A 58 -15.88 2.33 15.12
CA THR A 58 -15.06 2.97 16.17
C THR A 58 -13.60 2.52 16.10
N SER A 59 -12.77 3.10 16.99
CA SER A 59 -11.37 2.70 17.19
C SER A 59 -10.45 3.03 16.02
N TYR A 60 -10.82 4.01 15.20
CA TYR A 60 -9.96 4.54 14.16
C TYR A 60 -8.89 5.46 14.72
N ARG A 61 -7.69 5.44 14.15
CA ARG A 61 -6.64 6.40 14.52
C ARG A 61 -6.91 7.76 13.88
N ALA A 62 -6.84 8.82 14.67
CA ALA A 62 -6.82 10.18 14.13
C ALA A 62 -5.59 10.42 13.23
N PRO A 63 -5.68 11.36 12.26
CA PRO A 63 -4.53 11.78 11.47
C PRO A 63 -3.34 12.18 12.35
N SER A 64 -2.24 11.45 12.26
CA SER A 64 -1.08 11.64 13.13
C SER A 64 -0.15 12.74 12.63
N ASN A 65 -0.07 12.94 11.30
CA ASN A 65 0.92 13.79 10.61
C ASN A 65 2.35 13.62 11.16
N SER A 66 2.65 12.43 11.68
CA SER A 66 3.87 12.17 12.43
C SER A 66 4.29 10.73 12.25
N TRP A 67 5.44 10.51 11.59
CA TRP A 67 6.08 9.21 11.46
C TRP A 67 6.27 8.51 12.80
N ARG A 68 6.78 9.23 13.80
CA ARG A 68 6.97 8.69 15.15
C ARG A 68 5.65 8.33 15.81
N GLY A 69 4.61 9.15 15.62
CA GLY A 69 3.27 8.88 16.13
C GLY A 69 2.66 7.62 15.50
N SER A 70 2.76 7.49 14.17
CA SER A 70 2.30 6.31 13.44
C SER A 70 3.04 5.03 13.88
N VAL A 71 4.36 5.07 14.01
CA VAL A 71 5.15 3.93 14.51
C VAL A 71 4.82 3.62 15.97
N ALA A 72 4.67 4.63 16.83
CA ALA A 72 4.29 4.42 18.22
C ALA A 72 2.90 3.76 18.37
N SER A 73 2.00 3.96 17.39
CA SER A 73 0.67 3.35 17.40
C SER A 73 0.68 1.83 17.31
N ILE A 74 1.78 1.19 16.87
CA ILE A 74 1.95 -0.27 16.89
C ILE A 74 1.70 -0.84 18.31
N PHE A 75 2.02 -0.07 19.35
CA PHE A 75 1.86 -0.45 20.75
C PHE A 75 0.49 -0.09 21.33
N ALA A 76 -0.46 0.37 20.51
CA ALA A 76 -1.83 0.71 20.91
C ALA A 76 -2.85 -0.21 20.21
N LEU A 77 -4.03 -0.33 20.84
CA LEU A 77 -5.15 -1.10 20.29
C LEU A 77 -6.07 -0.20 19.47
N HIS A 78 -6.28 -0.54 18.20
CA HIS A 78 -7.10 0.20 17.25
C HIS A 78 -7.54 -0.72 16.10
N ASN A 79 -8.35 -0.19 15.16
CA ASN A 79 -8.90 -0.95 14.03
C ASN A 79 -7.84 -1.64 13.15
N GLU A 80 -6.64 -1.06 13.02
CA GLU A 80 -5.53 -1.65 12.25
C GLU A 80 -4.64 -2.64 13.03
N THR A 81 -4.86 -2.88 14.33
CA THR A 81 -3.91 -3.68 15.14
C THR A 81 -3.71 -5.07 14.56
N VAL A 82 -4.78 -5.81 14.24
CA VAL A 82 -4.66 -7.17 13.70
C VAL A 82 -3.94 -7.17 12.36
N ASN A 83 -4.23 -6.21 11.48
CA ASN A 83 -3.57 -6.07 10.18
C ASN A 83 -2.06 -5.83 10.35
N ILE A 84 -1.64 -4.97 11.28
CA ILE A 84 -0.22 -4.74 11.55
C ILE A 84 0.45 -6.03 12.05
N TYR A 85 -0.09 -6.67 13.09
CA TYR A 85 0.58 -7.81 13.73
C TYR A 85 0.57 -9.07 12.84
N SER A 86 -0.49 -9.33 12.08
CA SER A 86 -0.53 -10.48 11.18
C SER A 86 0.51 -10.34 10.06
N HIS A 87 0.66 -9.15 9.49
CA HIS A 87 1.64 -8.89 8.44
C HIS A 87 3.07 -8.81 8.98
N LEU A 88 3.33 -8.20 10.14
CA LEU A 88 4.66 -8.21 10.76
C LEU A 88 5.12 -9.64 11.10
N PHE A 89 4.22 -10.47 11.62
CA PHE A 89 4.51 -11.87 11.88
C PHE A 89 4.85 -12.62 10.58
N GLY A 90 4.04 -12.44 9.53
CA GLY A 90 4.32 -13.00 8.21
C GLY A 90 5.67 -12.58 7.65
N ALA A 91 5.97 -11.28 7.70
CA ALA A 91 7.26 -10.73 7.24
C ALA A 91 8.44 -11.37 7.97
N LEU A 92 8.37 -11.47 9.30
CA LEU A 92 9.44 -12.08 10.10
C LEU A 92 9.58 -13.58 9.81
N LEU A 93 8.47 -14.31 9.76
CA LEU A 93 8.47 -15.75 9.49
C LEU A 93 9.15 -16.03 8.13
N PHE A 94 8.69 -15.37 7.07
CA PHE A 94 9.19 -15.60 5.72
C PHE A 94 10.60 -15.04 5.48
N CYS A 95 11.04 -14.06 6.26
CA CYS A 95 12.43 -13.60 6.26
C CYS A 95 13.39 -14.65 6.88
N LEU A 96 12.93 -15.40 7.88
CA LEU A 96 13.75 -16.40 8.60
C LEU A 96 13.69 -17.79 7.98
N LEU A 97 12.61 -18.14 7.28
CA LEU A 97 12.45 -19.45 6.62
C LEU A 97 13.63 -19.85 5.72
N PRO A 98 14.23 -18.96 4.90
CA PRO A 98 15.43 -19.30 4.11
C PRO A 98 16.61 -19.81 4.95
N LEU A 99 16.81 -19.27 6.15
CA LEU A 99 17.88 -19.73 7.04
C LEU A 99 17.58 -21.12 7.58
N TYR A 100 16.31 -21.39 7.90
CA TYR A 100 15.87 -22.72 8.28
C TYR A 100 16.03 -23.72 7.14
N THR A 101 15.62 -23.38 5.91
CA THR A 101 15.76 -24.28 4.76
C THR A 101 17.22 -24.58 4.45
N LEU A 102 18.10 -23.57 4.49
CA LEU A 102 19.55 -23.75 4.31
C LEU A 102 20.19 -24.66 5.37
N ARG A 103 19.77 -24.54 6.63
CA ARG A 103 20.36 -25.28 7.74
C ARG A 103 19.81 -26.70 7.88
N GLU A 104 18.50 -26.85 7.70
CA GLU A 104 17.78 -28.07 8.08
C GLU A 104 17.27 -28.85 6.86
N VAL A 105 16.87 -28.17 5.77
CA VAL A 105 16.27 -28.86 4.62
C VAL A 105 17.35 -29.22 3.60
N TYR A 106 18.15 -28.25 3.17
CA TYR A 106 19.16 -28.39 2.13
C TYR A 106 20.16 -29.53 2.38
N PRO A 107 20.77 -29.69 3.58
CA PRO A 107 21.75 -30.76 3.81
C PRO A 107 21.14 -32.18 3.83
N ARG A 108 19.81 -32.28 3.90
CA ARG A 108 19.09 -33.57 3.90
C ARG A 108 18.68 -34.02 2.51
N GLN A 109 18.85 -33.17 1.49
CA GLN A 109 18.50 -33.46 0.10
C GLN A 109 19.77 -33.79 -0.69
N ALA A 110 19.95 -35.06 -1.09
CA ALA A 110 21.16 -35.51 -1.78
C ALA A 110 21.30 -34.91 -3.19
N ASP A 111 20.18 -34.61 -3.85
CA ASP A 111 20.12 -34.12 -5.22
C ASP A 111 19.89 -32.61 -5.32
N ALA A 112 19.84 -31.89 -4.19
CA ALA A 112 19.58 -30.46 -4.20
C ALA A 112 20.83 -29.67 -4.62
N ASP A 113 20.65 -28.77 -5.58
CA ASP A 113 21.68 -27.88 -6.07
C ASP A 113 21.52 -26.45 -5.55
N LEU A 114 22.40 -25.55 -5.98
CA LEU A 114 22.32 -24.15 -5.58
C LEU A 114 21.10 -23.44 -6.16
N TRP A 115 20.59 -23.87 -7.32
CA TRP A 115 19.42 -23.27 -7.96
C TRP A 115 18.16 -23.53 -7.16
N ASP A 116 18.01 -24.73 -6.59
CA ASP A 116 16.93 -25.05 -5.65
C ASP A 116 16.88 -24.00 -4.51
N VAL A 117 18.03 -23.71 -3.92
CA VAL A 117 18.15 -22.70 -2.85
C VAL A 117 17.76 -21.32 -3.35
N MET A 118 18.23 -20.92 -4.53
CA MET A 118 17.94 -19.60 -5.09
C MET A 118 16.44 -19.42 -5.39
N VAL A 119 15.77 -20.40 -6.01
CA VAL A 119 14.36 -20.28 -6.36
C VAL A 119 13.46 -20.22 -5.12
N PHE A 120 13.78 -21.00 -4.08
CA PHE A 120 13.10 -20.91 -2.79
C PHE A 120 13.37 -19.57 -2.09
N ALA A 121 14.61 -19.09 -2.11
CA ALA A 121 14.96 -17.80 -1.50
C ALA A 121 14.20 -16.64 -2.16
N VAL A 122 14.09 -16.63 -3.49
CA VAL A 122 13.31 -15.60 -4.21
C VAL A 122 11.84 -15.62 -3.78
N PHE A 123 11.24 -16.80 -3.64
CA PHE A 123 9.87 -16.90 -3.15
C PHE A 123 9.72 -16.42 -1.70
N PHE A 124 10.52 -16.95 -0.77
CA PHE A 124 10.40 -16.59 0.65
C PHE A 124 10.64 -15.09 0.87
N TYR A 125 11.67 -14.50 0.26
CA TYR A 125 11.91 -13.07 0.37
C TYR A 125 10.86 -12.23 -0.37
N GLY A 126 10.32 -12.71 -1.49
CA GLY A 126 9.17 -12.08 -2.15
C GLY A 126 7.95 -11.99 -1.23
N VAL A 127 7.61 -13.09 -0.54
CA VAL A 127 6.54 -13.12 0.48
C VAL A 127 6.86 -12.18 1.65
N ALA A 128 8.10 -12.21 2.16
CA ALA A 128 8.52 -11.35 3.26
C ALA A 128 8.41 -9.86 2.93
N ILE A 129 8.82 -9.46 1.72
CA ILE A 129 8.71 -8.08 1.22
C ILE A 129 7.24 -7.68 1.09
N CYS A 130 6.38 -8.54 0.52
CA CYS A 130 4.94 -8.28 0.42
C CYS A 130 4.32 -8.02 1.80
N PHE A 131 4.58 -8.89 2.78
CA PHE A 131 4.08 -8.69 4.13
C PHE A 131 4.66 -7.42 4.78
N PHE A 132 5.93 -7.10 4.57
CA PHE A 132 6.56 -5.91 5.12
C PHE A 132 5.97 -4.60 4.56
N LEU A 133 5.75 -4.53 3.24
CA LEU A 133 5.14 -3.36 2.60
C LEU A 133 3.71 -3.16 3.09
N SER A 134 2.94 -4.25 3.22
CA SER A 134 1.59 -4.20 3.78
C SER A 134 1.54 -3.79 5.24
N ALA A 135 2.44 -4.33 6.09
CA ALA A 135 2.58 -3.90 7.47
C ALA A 135 2.93 -2.40 7.56
N SER A 136 3.83 -1.91 6.69
CA SER A 136 4.21 -0.50 6.62
C SER A 136 3.01 0.38 6.26
N PHE A 137 2.20 -0.03 5.27
CA PHE A 137 0.95 0.63 4.95
C PHE A 137 0.01 0.72 6.15
N HIS A 138 -0.29 -0.40 6.82
CA HIS A 138 -1.19 -0.39 7.98
C HIS A 138 -0.63 0.44 9.14
N VAL A 139 0.68 0.51 9.34
CA VAL A 139 1.29 1.40 10.34
C VAL A 139 1.09 2.87 9.97
N LEU A 140 1.27 3.21 8.69
CA LEU A 140 1.34 4.60 8.19
C LEU A 140 0.03 5.14 7.61
N ALA A 141 -1.02 4.30 7.49
CA ALA A 141 -2.33 4.67 6.94
C ALA A 141 -3.00 5.85 7.66
N SER A 142 -2.63 6.14 8.91
CA SER A 142 -3.12 7.29 9.65
C SER A 142 -2.22 8.53 9.57
N HIS A 143 -1.16 8.55 8.77
CA HIS A 143 -0.19 9.66 8.75
C HIS A 143 -0.77 10.93 8.12
N SER A 144 -0.89 10.96 6.80
CA SER A 144 -1.45 12.05 6.00
C SER A 144 -2.00 11.44 4.69
N PRO A 145 -2.90 12.12 3.97
CA PRO A 145 -3.48 11.56 2.74
C PRO A 145 -2.43 11.21 1.68
N GLU A 146 -1.35 11.99 1.58
CA GLU A 146 -0.26 11.74 0.62
C GLU A 146 0.53 10.48 0.98
N VAL A 147 0.89 10.33 2.27
CA VAL A 147 1.64 9.16 2.75
C VAL A 147 0.79 7.91 2.66
N ALA A 148 -0.47 7.97 3.10
CA ALA A 148 -1.39 6.83 3.01
C ALA A 148 -1.59 6.38 1.55
N GLY A 149 -1.76 7.32 0.61
CA GLY A 149 -1.89 7.01 -0.80
C GLY A 149 -0.61 6.46 -1.44
N PHE A 150 0.57 6.91 -1.00
CA PHE A 150 1.85 6.36 -1.45
C PHE A 150 2.09 4.96 -0.92
N GLU A 151 1.91 4.74 0.37
CA GLU A 151 2.08 3.44 1.02
C GLU A 151 1.08 2.40 0.49
N LEU A 152 -0.16 2.82 0.17
CA LEU A 152 -1.13 1.93 -0.49
C LEU A 152 -0.63 1.44 -1.85
N LYS A 153 0.05 2.29 -2.63
CA LYS A 153 0.67 1.87 -3.90
C LYS A 153 1.82 0.90 -3.67
N LEU A 154 2.61 1.10 -2.60
CA LEU A 154 3.68 0.16 -2.23
C LEU A 154 3.12 -1.19 -1.76
N ASP A 155 2.00 -1.20 -1.04
CA ASP A 155 1.33 -2.44 -0.65
C ASP A 155 0.87 -3.24 -1.88
N TYR A 156 0.22 -2.57 -2.85
CA TYR A 156 -0.12 -3.18 -4.14
C TYR A 156 1.12 -3.67 -4.91
N LEU A 157 2.21 -2.90 -4.91
CA LEU A 157 3.47 -3.34 -5.51
C LEU A 157 4.01 -4.61 -4.84
N GLY A 158 3.87 -4.74 -3.52
CA GLY A 158 4.24 -5.94 -2.77
C GLY A 158 3.53 -7.20 -3.28
N VAL A 159 2.22 -7.12 -3.52
CA VAL A 159 1.44 -8.23 -4.10
C VAL A 159 1.93 -8.59 -5.50
N VAL A 160 2.20 -7.61 -6.35
CA VAL A 160 2.73 -7.86 -7.71
C VAL A 160 4.09 -8.54 -7.66
N LEU A 161 5.01 -8.05 -6.82
CA LEU A 161 6.33 -8.65 -6.64
C LEU A 161 6.24 -10.09 -6.11
N LEU A 162 5.32 -10.36 -5.18
CA LEU A 162 5.06 -11.72 -4.70
C LEU A 162 4.54 -12.62 -5.81
N MET A 163 3.57 -12.18 -6.62
CA MET A 163 3.07 -12.97 -7.74
C MET A 163 4.17 -13.36 -8.73
N TRP A 164 5.07 -12.43 -9.07
CA TRP A 164 6.21 -12.71 -9.93
C TRP A 164 7.23 -13.63 -9.26
N GLY A 165 7.57 -13.35 -8.00
CA GLY A 165 8.50 -14.17 -7.22
C GLY A 165 8.03 -15.61 -7.06
N ALA A 166 6.73 -15.84 -6.84
CA ALA A 166 6.13 -17.17 -6.73
C ALA A 166 6.07 -17.93 -8.05
N THR A 167 6.05 -17.22 -9.19
CA THR A 167 6.08 -17.85 -10.51
C THR A 167 7.39 -18.60 -10.74
N ILE A 168 8.53 -18.07 -10.26
CA ILE A 168 9.86 -18.63 -10.50
C ILE A 168 9.98 -20.09 -10.03
N PRO A 169 9.79 -20.42 -8.73
CA PRO A 169 9.86 -21.82 -8.30
C PRO A 169 8.73 -22.66 -8.88
N THR A 170 7.55 -22.08 -9.13
CA THR A 170 6.42 -22.80 -9.75
C THR A 170 6.77 -23.30 -11.14
N VAL A 171 7.39 -22.46 -11.98
CA VAL A 171 7.83 -22.85 -13.32
C VAL A 171 9.04 -23.77 -13.27
N TYR A 172 10.01 -23.47 -12.40
CA TYR A 172 11.23 -24.27 -12.24
C TYR A 172 10.93 -25.73 -11.89
N TYR A 173 10.09 -25.97 -10.87
CA TYR A 173 9.71 -27.32 -10.47
C TYR A 173 8.56 -27.91 -11.30
N GLY A 174 7.60 -27.08 -11.73
CA GLY A 174 6.44 -27.53 -12.49
C GLY A 174 6.78 -28.09 -13.88
N PHE A 175 7.90 -27.63 -14.46
CA PHE A 175 8.41 -28.10 -15.76
C PHE A 175 9.86 -28.58 -15.63
N TYR A 176 10.19 -29.25 -14.53
CA TYR A 176 11.54 -29.78 -14.30
C TYR A 176 11.96 -30.71 -15.45
N GLY A 177 13.15 -30.48 -16.01
CA GLY A 177 13.67 -31.25 -17.16
C GLY A 177 13.14 -30.82 -18.54
N GLU A 178 12.19 -29.87 -18.61
CA GLU A 178 11.56 -29.41 -19.86
C GLU A 178 11.84 -27.91 -20.11
N PRO A 179 13.05 -27.53 -20.58
CA PRO A 179 13.47 -26.12 -20.67
C PRO A 179 12.64 -25.30 -21.64
N THR A 180 12.10 -25.92 -22.70
CA THR A 180 11.22 -25.25 -23.67
C THR A 180 9.91 -24.78 -23.01
N LEU A 181 9.34 -25.60 -22.13
CA LEU A 181 8.13 -25.23 -21.40
C LEU A 181 8.43 -24.17 -20.34
N GLN A 182 9.55 -24.28 -19.62
CA GLN A 182 9.97 -23.23 -18.68
C GLN A 182 10.10 -21.86 -19.35
N LEU A 183 10.78 -21.79 -20.49
CA LEU A 183 10.92 -20.55 -21.24
C LEU A 183 9.56 -20.03 -21.74
N PHE A 184 8.71 -20.91 -22.26
CA PHE A 184 7.37 -20.55 -22.72
C PHE A 184 6.54 -19.91 -21.60
N TYR A 185 6.43 -20.55 -20.43
CA TYR A 185 5.65 -20.03 -19.31
C TYR A 185 6.26 -18.76 -18.69
N CYS A 186 7.59 -18.67 -18.59
CA CYS A 186 8.27 -17.44 -18.19
C CYS A 186 7.93 -16.28 -19.16
N SER A 187 7.99 -16.53 -20.47
CA SER A 187 7.67 -15.51 -21.48
C SER A 187 6.22 -15.05 -21.42
N LEU A 188 5.29 -15.96 -21.14
CA LEU A 188 3.86 -15.67 -21.02
C LEU A 188 3.58 -14.77 -19.81
N VAL A 189 4.21 -15.06 -18.65
CA VAL A 189 4.04 -14.24 -17.44
C VAL A 189 4.65 -12.86 -17.61
N ILE A 190 5.81 -12.75 -18.26
CA ILE A 190 6.42 -11.45 -18.61
C ILE A 190 5.49 -10.68 -19.56
N ALA A 191 4.96 -11.33 -20.59
CA ALA A 191 4.05 -10.70 -21.55
C ALA A 191 2.77 -10.19 -20.87
N GLN A 192 2.12 -11.01 -20.03
CA GLN A 192 0.94 -10.61 -19.26
C GLN A 192 1.22 -9.40 -18.37
N SER A 193 2.39 -9.37 -17.73
CA SER A 193 2.83 -8.27 -16.88
C SER A 193 3.04 -6.97 -17.67
N MET A 194 3.64 -7.07 -18.86
CA MET A 194 3.80 -5.93 -19.77
C MET A 194 2.46 -5.42 -20.30
N THR A 195 1.54 -6.31 -20.66
CA THR A 195 0.20 -5.92 -21.13
C THR A 195 -0.58 -5.19 -20.05
N LEU A 196 -0.52 -5.64 -18.79
CA LEU A 196 -1.15 -4.92 -17.68
C LEU A 196 -0.55 -3.52 -17.50
N THR A 197 0.78 -3.42 -17.52
CA THR A 197 1.48 -2.12 -17.35
C THR A 197 1.21 -1.14 -18.50
N LEU A 198 1.08 -1.65 -19.73
CA LEU A 198 0.80 -0.83 -20.92
C LEU A 198 -0.70 -0.51 -21.06
N GLY A 199 -1.59 -1.39 -20.60
CA GLY A 199 -3.03 -1.19 -20.61
C GLY A 199 -3.46 -0.04 -19.70
N ASP A 200 -2.73 0.21 -18.61
CA ASP A 200 -2.98 1.36 -17.73
C ASP A 200 -2.51 2.71 -18.30
N LEU A 201 -1.80 2.71 -19.44
CA LEU A 201 -1.29 3.91 -20.11
C LEU A 201 -2.17 4.42 -21.26
N TYR A 202 -3.28 3.74 -21.58
CA TYR A 202 -4.23 4.09 -22.65
C TYR A 202 -5.67 4.15 -22.14
#